data_AF-K7G667-F1
#
_entry.id   AF-K7G667-F1
#
_cell.length_a   1.000
_cell.length_b   1.000
_cell.length_c   1.000
_cell.angle_alpha   90.00
_cell.angle_beta   90.00
_cell.angle_gamma   90.00
#
_symmetry.space_group_name_H-M   'P 1'
#
loop_
_entity.id
_entity.type
_entity.pdbx_description
1 polymer ?
#
loop_
_entity_poly.entity_id
_entity_poly.type
_entity_poly.pdbx_seq_one_letter_code
_entity_poly.pdbx_strand_id
1 'polypeptide(L)'
;SDFAAKLNVFLQKEGKSVEDVRTIVTPASMPSAVTNEGKMERSTPPSYEGVGYRKLRFFSGIHPTPVGEDDFESWMDQAAQMEEWQCSDTMKRQRLAESLRGPASDVIRSLRMSKPSAGAMEYLHALDDIYGTTEHGEDLYLCFHTTYQEEDEKLSLLHKVLVKKGILASRLDQVRMEQILKGA
;
A
#
# COMPACT_ATOMS: atom_id res chain seq x y z
N SER A 1 -31.43 25.47 2.25
CA SER A 1 -30.29 24.88 2.97
C SER A 1 -29.17 25.90 3.01
N ASP A 2 -28.66 26.24 4.20
CA ASP A 2 -27.57 27.21 4.42
C ASP A 2 -26.28 26.86 3.64
N PHE A 3 -26.01 25.55 3.48
CA PHE A 3 -24.90 25.05 2.67
C PHE A 3 -24.89 25.57 1.23
N ALA A 4 -26.06 25.63 0.56
CA ALA A 4 -26.13 26.05 -0.84
C ALA A 4 -25.77 27.53 -1.04
N ALA A 5 -26.14 28.39 -0.08
CA ALA A 5 -25.76 29.80 -0.10
C ALA A 5 -24.25 29.97 0.14
N LYS A 6 -23.70 29.28 1.15
CA LYS A 6 -22.26 29.30 1.46
C LYS A 6 -21.40 28.78 0.31
N LEU A 7 -21.83 27.70 -0.36
CA LEU A 7 -21.15 27.16 -1.53
C LEU A 7 -21.11 28.18 -2.69
N ASN A 8 -22.22 28.88 -2.95
CA ASN A 8 -22.28 29.84 -4.06
C ASN A 8 -21.38 31.07 -3.78
N VAL A 9 -21.35 31.57 -2.53
CA VAL A 9 -20.43 32.64 -2.10
C VAL A 9 -18.97 32.22 -2.25
N PHE A 10 -18.63 30.97 -1.90
CA PHE A 10 -17.28 30.43 -2.08
C PHE A 10 -16.89 30.34 -3.56
N LEU A 11 -17.77 29.80 -4.42
CA LEU A 11 -17.50 29.67 -5.85
C LEU A 11 -17.27 31.04 -6.51
N GLN A 12 -18.10 32.04 -6.20
CA GLN A 12 -17.93 33.41 -6.71
C GLN A 12 -16.60 34.05 -6.27
N LYS A 13 -16.16 33.81 -5.02
CA LYS A 13 -14.86 34.28 -4.53
C LYS A 13 -13.69 33.69 -5.31
N GLU A 14 -13.80 32.42 -5.71
CA GLU A 14 -12.81 31.69 -6.51
C GLU A 14 -12.98 31.90 -8.04
N GLY A 15 -13.89 32.78 -8.46
CA GLY A 15 -14.15 33.09 -9.87
C GLY A 15 -14.82 31.96 -10.67
N LYS A 16 -15.49 31.03 -10.00
CA LYS A 16 -16.14 29.84 -10.59
C LYS A 16 -17.65 29.90 -10.45
N SER A 17 -18.37 29.18 -11.31
CA SER A 17 -19.83 29.03 -11.25
C SER A 17 -20.27 27.66 -10.72
N VAL A 18 -21.56 27.55 -10.41
CA VAL A 18 -22.17 26.26 -10.04
C VAL A 18 -22.31 25.32 -11.24
N GLU A 19 -22.30 25.83 -12.48
CA GLU A 19 -22.19 25.01 -13.69
C GLU A 19 -20.85 24.24 -13.74
N ASP A 20 -19.74 24.86 -13.34
CA ASP A 20 -18.41 24.23 -13.31
C ASP A 20 -18.32 23.07 -12.30
N VAL A 21 -19.20 23.05 -11.30
CA VAL A 21 -19.31 21.95 -10.35
C VAL A 21 -20.11 20.78 -10.96
N ARG A 22 -21.06 21.05 -11.86
CA ARG A 22 -21.88 20.01 -12.49
C ARG A 22 -21.09 19.13 -13.45
N THR A 23 -20.09 19.67 -14.16
CA THR A 23 -19.17 18.88 -15.00
C THR A 23 -18.25 17.97 -14.20
N ILE A 24 -18.01 18.26 -12.92
CA ILE A 24 -17.22 17.41 -12.01
C ILE A 24 -18.10 16.31 -11.36
N VAL A 25 -19.35 16.65 -11.02
CA VAL A 25 -20.26 15.75 -10.30
C VAL A 25 -21.06 14.81 -11.22
N THR A 26 -21.20 15.16 -12.51
CA THR A 26 -21.93 14.31 -13.47
C THR A 26 -20.94 13.42 -14.23
N PRO A 27 -20.96 12.08 -14.07
CA PRO A 27 -20.20 11.20 -14.94
C PRO A 27 -20.76 11.30 -16.37
N ALA A 28 -19.96 11.85 -17.28
CA ALA A 28 -20.38 12.08 -18.66
C ALA A 28 -20.55 10.74 -19.41
N SER A 29 -21.81 10.34 -19.60
CA SER A 29 -22.20 9.26 -20.51
C SER A 29 -21.99 9.68 -21.97
N MET A 30 -21.02 9.07 -22.66
CA MET A 30 -20.78 9.15 -24.12
C MET A 30 -20.19 7.79 -24.61
N PRO A 31 -20.28 7.41 -25.91
CA PRO A 31 -21.33 6.49 -26.34
C PRO A 31 -20.80 5.18 -26.98
N SER A 32 -21.69 4.22 -27.25
CA SER A 32 -21.36 3.01 -28.00
C SER A 32 -21.17 3.25 -29.50
N ALA A 33 -20.01 2.87 -30.06
CA ALA A 33 -19.84 2.56 -31.48
C ALA A 33 -18.58 1.69 -31.76
N VAL A 34 -18.81 0.45 -32.23
CA VAL A 34 -18.21 -0.29 -33.36
C VAL A 34 -16.83 0.16 -33.91
N THR A 35 -15.86 -0.64 -34.39
CA THR A 35 -15.33 -2.00 -34.13
C THR A 35 -14.64 -2.17 -32.77
N ASN A 36 -13.34 -2.51 -32.67
CA ASN A 36 -12.33 -2.92 -33.66
C ASN A 36 -11.40 -3.99 -33.04
N GLU A 37 -10.63 -4.74 -33.85
CA GLU A 37 -9.73 -5.79 -33.35
C GLU A 37 -8.34 -5.27 -32.94
N GLY A 38 -7.81 -5.82 -31.82
CA GLY A 38 -6.37 -5.98 -31.59
C GLY A 38 -5.57 -4.79 -31.07
N LYS A 39 -5.57 -4.58 -29.74
CA LYS A 39 -4.35 -4.30 -28.94
C LYS A 39 -4.62 -4.42 -27.43
N MET A 40 -3.77 -5.15 -26.72
CA MET A 40 -3.78 -5.24 -25.25
C MET A 40 -3.18 -3.96 -24.67
N GLU A 41 -4.00 -2.95 -24.40
CA GLU A 41 -3.57 -1.77 -23.63
C GLU A 41 -3.97 -1.89 -22.17
N ARG A 42 -2.95 -1.95 -21.32
CA ARG A 42 -3.02 -2.18 -19.88
C ARG A 42 -3.62 -0.95 -19.20
N SER A 43 -4.94 -0.94 -19.00
CA SER A 43 -5.66 0.09 -18.27
C SER A 43 -5.30 0.07 -16.78
N THR A 44 -4.21 0.75 -16.43
CA THR A 44 -3.94 1.16 -15.05
C THR A 44 -5.12 2.01 -14.54
N PRO A 45 -5.78 1.63 -13.44
CA PRO A 45 -6.85 2.44 -12.88
C PRO A 45 -6.29 3.81 -12.44
N PRO A 46 -7.09 4.89 -12.49
CA PRO A 46 -6.62 6.22 -12.14
C PRO A 46 -6.08 6.24 -10.72
N SER A 47 -4.80 6.64 -10.59
CA SER A 47 -4.14 6.79 -9.31
C SER A 47 -4.82 7.90 -8.53
N TYR A 48 -5.41 7.57 -7.38
CA TYR A 48 -5.87 8.57 -6.42
C TYR A 48 -4.66 9.13 -5.68
N GLU A 49 -3.92 10.03 -6.32
CA GLU A 49 -2.75 10.70 -5.72
C GLU A 49 -3.16 11.72 -4.65
N GLY A 50 -3.67 11.20 -3.53
CA GLY A 50 -3.48 11.81 -2.23
C GLY A 50 -2.07 11.49 -1.75
N VAL A 51 -1.28 12.53 -1.48
CA VAL A 51 0.15 12.49 -1.14
C VAL A 51 0.49 11.30 -0.22
N GLY A 52 1.26 10.34 -0.74
CA GLY A 52 1.79 9.18 -0.01
C GLY A 52 1.04 7.85 -0.15
N TYR A 53 -0.17 7.80 -0.73
CA TYR A 53 -1.03 6.61 -0.65
C TYR A 53 -1.15 5.81 -1.95
N ARG A 54 -0.14 4.98 -2.26
CA ARG A 54 -0.24 4.01 -3.38
C ARG A 54 -1.26 2.90 -3.06
N LYS A 55 -2.01 2.45 -4.07
CA LYS A 55 -2.89 1.28 -3.95
C LYS A 55 -2.05 0.01 -3.99
N LEU A 56 -2.20 -0.87 -2.98
CA LEU A 56 -1.59 -2.20 -3.03
C LEU A 56 -2.15 -3.02 -4.19
N ARG A 57 -1.23 -3.73 -4.86
CA ARG A 57 -1.54 -4.76 -5.85
C ARG A 57 -2.18 -5.97 -5.18
N PHE A 58 -2.79 -6.86 -5.95
CA PHE A 58 -3.43 -8.05 -5.39
C PHE A 58 -2.41 -9.17 -5.16
N PHE A 59 -2.60 -9.94 -4.08
CA PHE A 59 -1.81 -11.13 -3.76
C PHE A 59 -2.75 -12.24 -3.26
N SER A 60 -2.66 -13.44 -3.85
CA SER A 60 -3.48 -14.60 -3.49
C SER A 60 -2.75 -15.69 -2.70
N GLY A 61 -1.42 -15.73 -2.74
CA GLY A 61 -0.64 -16.87 -2.25
C GLY A 61 -0.66 -18.10 -3.19
N ILE A 62 -1.12 -17.94 -4.43
CA ILE A 62 -1.15 -19.02 -5.44
C ILE A 62 0.13 -18.98 -6.27
N HIS A 63 0.72 -20.16 -6.52
CA HIS A 63 1.87 -20.33 -7.42
C HIS A 63 1.51 -21.23 -8.62
N PRO A 64 1.85 -20.87 -9.87
CA PRO A 64 2.48 -19.62 -10.28
C PRO A 64 1.55 -18.41 -10.09
N THR A 65 2.14 -17.22 -9.92
CA THR A 65 1.40 -15.97 -9.65
C THR A 65 0.35 -15.69 -10.74
N PRO A 66 -0.93 -15.48 -10.38
CA PRO A 66 -1.97 -15.16 -11.36
C PRO A 66 -1.70 -13.86 -12.13
N VAL A 67 -2.10 -13.80 -13.40
CA VAL A 67 -1.91 -12.61 -14.24
C VAL A 67 -2.66 -11.42 -13.65
N GLY A 68 -1.92 -10.35 -13.34
CA GLY A 68 -2.48 -9.14 -12.74
C GLY A 68 -2.40 -9.10 -11.21
N GLU A 69 -1.88 -10.14 -10.57
CA GLU A 69 -1.43 -10.15 -9.17
C GLU A 69 0.09 -9.97 -9.08
N ASP A 70 0.60 -9.77 -7.87
CA ASP A 70 2.03 -9.72 -7.54
C ASP A 70 2.39 -11.00 -6.74
N ASP A 71 3.66 -11.39 -6.75
CA ASP A 71 4.18 -12.42 -5.84
C ASP A 71 4.32 -11.91 -4.39
N PHE A 72 4.67 -12.81 -3.47
CA PHE A 72 4.74 -12.47 -2.05
C PHE A 72 5.78 -11.39 -1.75
N GLU A 73 6.99 -11.48 -2.30
CA GLU A 73 8.07 -10.52 -2.02
C GLU A 73 7.71 -9.12 -2.55
N SER A 74 7.27 -9.05 -3.81
CA SER A 74 6.85 -7.79 -4.45
C SER A 74 5.66 -7.13 -3.75
N TRP A 75 4.71 -7.94 -3.26
CA TRP A 75 3.57 -7.43 -2.49
C TRP A 75 3.97 -6.99 -1.08
N MET A 76 4.81 -7.78 -0.39
CA MET A 76 5.27 -7.49 0.98
C MET A 76 6.10 -6.21 1.03
N ASP A 77 6.99 -5.98 0.07
CA ASP A 77 7.78 -4.74 -0.02
C ASP A 77 6.89 -3.50 -0.16
N GLN A 78 5.78 -3.58 -0.89
CA GLN A 78 4.78 -2.50 -0.98
C GLN A 78 3.94 -2.38 0.29
N ALA A 79 3.60 -3.50 0.93
CA ALA A 79 2.75 -3.54 2.12
C ALA A 79 3.46 -3.07 3.39
N ALA A 80 4.77 -3.35 3.54
CA ALA A 80 5.55 -2.96 4.70
C ALA A 80 5.89 -1.46 4.74
N GLN A 81 5.95 -0.79 3.57
CA GLN A 81 6.01 0.68 3.46
C GLN A 81 4.79 1.39 4.06
N MET A 82 3.71 0.67 4.38
CA MET A 82 2.55 1.24 5.06
C MET A 82 2.85 1.73 6.48
N GLU A 83 4.00 1.43 7.08
CA GLU A 83 4.37 2.06 8.34
C GLU A 83 4.69 3.55 8.22
N GLU A 84 5.17 4.01 7.06
CA GLU A 84 5.43 5.42 6.77
C GLU A 84 4.13 6.24 6.59
N TRP A 85 3.00 5.54 6.38
CA TRP A 85 1.72 6.15 6.07
C TRP A 85 1.09 6.79 7.31
N GLN A 86 0.76 8.09 7.18
CA GLN A 86 0.11 8.90 8.21
C GLN A 86 -1.39 8.59 8.34
N CYS A 87 -1.75 7.32 8.49
CA CYS A 87 -3.12 6.84 8.62
C CYS A 87 -3.26 5.81 9.76
N SER A 88 -4.50 5.61 10.24
CA SER A 88 -4.77 4.73 11.38
C SER A 88 -4.53 3.26 11.07
N ASP A 89 -4.19 2.47 12.08
CA ASP A 89 -4.06 1.01 11.98
C ASP A 89 -5.30 0.36 11.34
N THR A 90 -6.52 0.82 11.69
CA THR A 90 -7.76 0.37 11.05
C THR A 90 -7.75 0.56 9.53
N MET A 91 -7.26 1.70 9.04
CA MET A 91 -7.13 1.98 7.60
C MET A 91 -6.05 1.10 6.96
N LYS A 92 -4.92 0.88 7.66
CA LYS A 92 -3.86 -0.04 7.22
C LYS A 92 -4.40 -1.47 7.08
N ARG A 93 -5.02 -2.01 8.13
CA ARG A 93 -5.68 -3.34 8.17
C ARG A 93 -6.73 -3.51 7.08
N GLN A 94 -7.54 -2.49 6.82
CA GLN A 94 -8.55 -2.52 5.76
C GLN A 94 -7.89 -2.67 4.39
N ARG A 95 -6.90 -1.82 4.06
CA ARG A 95 -6.20 -1.87 2.76
C ARG A 95 -5.44 -3.18 2.54
N LEU A 96 -4.81 -3.72 3.59
CA LEU A 96 -4.20 -5.05 3.55
C LEU A 96 -5.27 -6.11 3.20
N ALA A 97 -6.37 -6.17 3.96
CA ALA A 97 -7.45 -7.13 3.70
C ALA A 97 -8.10 -6.97 2.30
N GLU A 98 -8.22 -5.75 1.78
CA GLU A 98 -8.75 -5.46 0.44
C GLU A 98 -7.82 -5.89 -0.70
N SER A 99 -6.51 -5.97 -0.44
CA SER A 99 -5.51 -6.41 -1.41
C SER A 99 -5.32 -7.94 -1.47
N LEU A 100 -5.77 -8.68 -0.45
CA LEU A 100 -5.57 -10.12 -0.34
C LEU A 100 -6.68 -10.93 -1.01
N ARG A 101 -6.32 -12.01 -1.69
CA ARG A 101 -7.23 -12.95 -2.37
C ARG A 101 -6.95 -14.39 -1.92
N GLY A 102 -7.83 -15.32 -2.29
CA GLY A 102 -7.62 -16.77 -2.14
C GLY A 102 -7.05 -17.20 -0.77
N PRO A 103 -6.11 -18.16 -0.76
CA PRO A 103 -5.42 -18.62 0.45
C PRO A 103 -4.86 -17.51 1.35
N ALA A 104 -4.27 -16.44 0.79
CA ALA A 104 -3.73 -15.33 1.59
C ALA A 104 -4.82 -14.53 2.33
N SER A 105 -6.03 -14.42 1.77
CA SER A 105 -7.19 -13.85 2.47
C SER A 105 -7.66 -14.75 3.63
N ASP A 106 -7.54 -16.06 3.48
CA ASP A 106 -7.98 -17.05 4.46
C ASP A 106 -7.07 -17.08 5.71
N VAL A 107 -5.77 -16.82 5.53
CA VAL A 107 -4.81 -16.59 6.63
C VAL A 107 -5.28 -15.43 7.52
N ILE A 108 -5.52 -14.26 6.93
CA ILE A 108 -5.94 -13.07 7.68
C ILE A 108 -7.34 -13.24 8.28
N ARG A 109 -8.24 -13.97 7.62
CA ARG A 109 -9.55 -14.31 8.21
C ARG A 109 -9.39 -15.18 9.46
N SER A 110 -8.52 -16.19 9.39
CA SER A 110 -8.22 -17.09 10.52
C SER A 110 -7.57 -16.33 11.68
N LEU A 111 -6.60 -15.45 11.41
CA LEU A 111 -5.99 -14.57 12.41
C LEU A 111 -7.04 -13.65 13.08
N ARG A 112 -7.97 -13.07 12.31
CA ARG A 112 -9.03 -12.21 12.86
C ARG A 112 -10.03 -12.97 13.74
N MET A 113 -10.25 -14.26 13.48
CA MET A 113 -11.12 -15.11 14.30
C MET A 113 -10.46 -15.50 15.63
N SER A 114 -9.15 -15.76 15.63
CA SER A 114 -8.40 -16.11 16.85
C SER A 114 -7.95 -14.89 17.66
N LYS A 115 -7.61 -13.78 17.00
CA LYS A 115 -7.18 -12.51 17.58
C LYS A 115 -7.88 -11.32 16.91
N PRO A 116 -9.11 -10.95 17.32
CA PRO A 116 -9.85 -9.83 16.73
C PRO A 116 -9.14 -8.46 16.85
N SER A 117 -8.30 -8.31 17.88
CA SER A 117 -7.48 -7.13 18.15
C SER A 117 -6.19 -7.04 17.32
N ALA A 118 -5.93 -7.98 16.41
CA ALA A 118 -4.68 -8.02 15.66
C ALA A 118 -4.47 -6.78 14.78
N GLY A 119 -3.30 -6.14 14.91
CA GLY A 119 -2.91 -4.94 14.15
C GLY A 119 -2.49 -5.22 12.70
N ALA A 120 -2.21 -4.18 11.92
CA ALA A 120 -1.73 -4.28 10.54
C ALA A 120 -0.40 -5.03 10.44
N MET A 121 0.57 -4.71 11.31
CA MET A 121 1.86 -5.42 11.36
C MET A 121 1.69 -6.92 11.66
N GLU A 122 0.69 -7.30 12.46
CA GLU A 122 0.42 -8.71 12.76
C GLU A 122 -0.19 -9.46 11.56
N TYR A 123 -0.86 -8.76 10.64
CA TYR A 123 -1.27 -9.34 9.37
C TYR A 123 -0.04 -9.61 8.48
N LEU A 124 0.94 -8.69 8.45
CA LEU A 124 2.18 -8.89 7.70
C LEU A 124 2.98 -10.07 8.27
N HIS A 125 3.14 -10.14 9.59
CA HIS A 125 3.79 -11.29 10.26
C HIS A 125 3.10 -12.62 9.92
N ALA A 126 1.77 -12.71 10.00
CA ALA A 126 1.06 -13.97 9.74
C ALA A 126 1.11 -14.42 8.27
N LEU A 127 1.32 -13.48 7.33
CA LEU A 127 1.56 -13.81 5.93
C LEU A 127 3.02 -14.23 5.70
N ASP A 128 3.97 -13.55 6.35
CA ASP A 128 5.39 -13.89 6.30
C ASP A 128 5.70 -15.26 6.93
N ASP A 129 5.03 -15.61 8.04
CA ASP A 129 5.13 -16.92 8.70
C ASP A 129 4.63 -18.09 7.79
N ILE A 130 4.01 -17.81 6.63
CA ILE A 130 3.43 -18.82 5.71
C ILE A 130 4.03 -18.75 4.29
N TYR A 131 4.23 -17.54 3.74
CA TYR A 131 4.68 -17.30 2.38
C TYR A 131 6.09 -16.71 2.29
N GLY A 132 6.66 -16.30 3.42
CA GLY A 132 7.97 -15.70 3.50
C GLY A 132 9.13 -16.70 3.43
N THR A 133 10.31 -16.15 3.19
CA THR A 133 11.58 -16.88 3.23
C THR A 133 11.96 -17.29 4.65
N THR A 134 12.88 -18.25 4.78
CA THR A 134 13.46 -18.68 6.06
C THR A 134 14.59 -17.75 6.57
N GLU A 135 14.69 -16.51 6.06
CA GLU A 135 15.67 -15.52 6.54
C GLU A 135 15.27 -15.01 7.93
N HIS A 136 16.23 -14.85 8.84
CA HIS A 136 15.97 -14.32 10.18
C HIS A 136 16.10 -12.80 10.22
N GLY A 137 15.28 -12.13 11.04
CA GLY A 137 15.34 -10.69 11.22
C GLY A 137 16.68 -10.19 11.76
N GLU A 138 17.38 -11.00 12.56
CA GLU A 138 18.71 -10.66 13.10
C GLU A 138 19.78 -10.68 12.01
N ASP A 139 19.80 -11.70 11.13
CA ASP A 139 20.70 -11.79 9.98
C ASP A 139 20.48 -10.62 9.02
N LEU A 140 19.22 -10.29 8.75
CA LEU A 140 18.83 -9.16 7.90
C LEU A 140 19.19 -7.80 8.55
N TYR A 141 19.06 -7.67 9.87
CA TYR A 141 19.46 -6.44 10.58
C TYR A 141 20.98 -6.26 10.57
N LEU A 142 21.74 -7.34 10.75
CA LEU A 142 23.19 -7.31 10.61
C LEU A 142 23.58 -6.89 9.19
N CYS A 143 23.00 -7.54 8.17
CA CYS A 143 23.20 -7.21 6.77
C CYS A 143 22.95 -5.70 6.51
N PHE A 144 21.76 -5.21 6.86
CA PHE A 144 21.39 -3.79 6.77
C PHE A 144 22.41 -2.87 7.46
N HIS A 145 22.88 -3.25 8.67
CA HIS A 145 23.83 -2.44 9.43
C HIS A 145 25.25 -2.46 8.83
N THR A 146 25.62 -3.49 8.07
CA THR A 146 26.95 -3.66 7.43
C THR A 146 27.02 -3.17 5.99
N THR A 147 25.89 -3.07 5.29
CA THR A 147 25.84 -2.59 3.90
C THR A 147 25.96 -1.06 3.86
N TYR A 148 26.86 -0.54 3.02
CA TYR A 148 26.93 0.89 2.71
C TYR A 148 25.82 1.27 1.73
N GLN A 149 25.34 2.51 1.79
CA GLN A 149 24.17 2.94 1.04
C GLN A 149 24.49 3.18 -0.45
N GLU A 150 24.48 2.11 -1.25
CA GLU A 150 24.54 2.20 -2.72
C GLU A 150 23.37 3.05 -3.27
N GLU A 151 23.49 3.57 -4.50
CA GLU A 151 22.52 4.54 -5.02
C GLU A 151 21.07 4.02 -5.08
N ASP A 152 20.85 2.71 -5.17
CA ASP A 152 19.53 2.07 -5.27
C ASP A 152 19.09 1.20 -4.06
N GLU A 153 19.96 0.82 -3.11
CA GLU A 153 19.54 0.05 -1.91
C GLU A 153 19.16 0.97 -0.74
N LYS A 154 17.88 1.38 -0.66
CA LYS A 154 17.51 2.49 0.25
C LYS A 154 16.36 2.30 1.26
N LEU A 155 15.37 1.43 1.05
CA LEU A 155 14.26 1.27 2.03
C LEU A 155 13.64 -0.13 2.16
N SER A 156 13.69 -1.00 1.15
CA SER A 156 13.06 -2.34 1.20
C SER A 156 13.64 -3.22 2.30
N LEU A 157 14.97 -3.33 2.38
CA LEU A 157 15.64 -4.16 3.39
C LEU A 157 15.26 -3.77 4.82
N LEU A 158 15.17 -2.47 5.14
CA LEU A 158 14.76 -2.01 6.48
C LEU A 158 13.32 -2.43 6.83
N HIS A 159 12.41 -2.35 5.86
CA HIS A 159 11.03 -2.83 6.03
C HIS A 159 10.97 -4.37 6.14
N LYS A 160 11.81 -5.10 5.41
CA LYS A 160 11.96 -6.56 5.53
C LYS A 160 12.46 -6.96 6.93
N VAL A 161 13.46 -6.26 7.48
CA VAL A 161 13.92 -6.46 8.88
C VAL A 161 12.79 -6.24 9.89
N LEU A 162 11.95 -5.22 9.68
CA LEU A 162 10.81 -4.94 10.54
C LEU A 162 9.77 -6.08 10.53
N VAL A 163 9.35 -6.53 9.35
CA VAL A 163 8.39 -7.65 9.18
C VAL A 163 8.97 -8.96 9.73
N LYS A 164 10.28 -9.19 9.54
CA LYS A 164 11.02 -10.33 10.11
C LYS A 164 11.33 -10.19 11.60
N LYS A 165 10.74 -9.21 12.29
CA LYS A 165 10.84 -8.98 13.74
C LYS A 165 12.27 -8.67 14.24
N GLY A 166 13.20 -8.32 13.34
CA GLY A 166 14.58 -7.98 13.67
C GLY A 166 14.75 -6.60 14.32
N ILE A 167 13.78 -5.71 14.12
CA ILE A 167 13.66 -4.42 14.83
C ILE A 167 12.22 -4.16 15.25
N LEU A 168 12.04 -3.31 16.27
CA LEU A 168 10.74 -2.78 16.64
C LEU A 168 10.36 -1.61 15.72
N ALA A 169 9.08 -1.46 15.39
CA ALA A 169 8.56 -0.31 14.62
C ALA A 169 8.94 1.05 15.27
N SER A 170 8.98 1.12 16.61
CA SER A 170 9.41 2.30 17.36
C SER A 170 10.89 2.68 17.18
N ARG A 171 11.71 1.78 16.64
CA ARG A 171 13.12 2.02 16.30
C ARG A 171 13.36 2.21 14.80
N LEU A 172 12.33 2.12 13.96
CA LEU A 172 12.47 2.20 12.50
C LEU A 172 13.15 3.50 12.06
N ASP A 173 12.65 4.64 12.54
CA ASP A 173 13.22 5.96 12.23
C ASP A 173 14.61 6.17 12.84
N GLN A 174 14.87 5.61 14.03
CA GLN A 174 16.19 5.65 14.66
C GLN A 174 17.21 4.92 13.79
N VAL A 175 16.94 3.67 13.43
CA VAL A 175 17.82 2.82 12.61
C VAL A 175 18.02 3.43 11.21
N ARG A 176 16.98 4.06 10.65
CA ARG A 176 17.05 4.82 9.39
C ARG A 176 18.01 6.03 9.51
N MET A 177 17.90 6.82 10.57
CA MET A 177 18.81 7.95 10.82
C MET A 177 20.25 7.49 11.07
N GLU A 178 20.44 6.42 11.84
CA GLU A 178 21.76 5.80 12.08
C GLU A 178 22.41 5.35 10.76
N GLN A 179 21.62 4.83 9.80
CA GLN A 179 22.15 4.42 8.50
C GLN A 179 22.55 5.62 7.62
N ILE A 180 21.71 6.66 7.55
CA ILE A 180 22.03 7.91 6.82
C ILE A 180 23.32 8.54 7.37
N LEU A 181 23.56 8.49 8.68
CA LEU A 181 24.76 9.03 9.32
C LEU A 181 26.04 8.22 9.04
N LYS A 182 25.94 6.95 8.61
CA LYS A 182 27.11 6.10 8.30
C LYS A 182 27.67 6.32 6.89
N GLY A 183 26.86 6.83 5.97
CA GLY A 183 27.29 7.14 4.61
C GLY A 183 26.14 7.14 3.62
N ALA A 184 25.81 8.34 3.15
CA ALA A 184 25.28 8.63 1.83
C ALA A 184 26.37 9.36 1.02
#